data_AF-T0XVD6-F1
#
_entry.id   AF-T0XVD6-F1
#
_cell.length_a   1.000
_cell.length_b   1.000
_cell.length_c   1.000
_cell.angle_alpha   90.00
_cell.angle_beta   90.00
_cell.angle_gamma   90.00
#
_symmetry.space_group_name_H-M   'P 1'
#
loop_
_entity.id
_entity.type
_entity.pdbx_description
1 polymer ?
#
loop_
_entity_poly.entity_id
_entity_poly.type
_entity_poly.pdbx_seq_one_letter_code
_entity_poly.pdbx_strand_id
1 'polypeptide(L)'
;MLNDLSPEDQRTLRALPLLGPVVDDFSDWLGAQDYRDRTRKRYLQRCVAIDRYFASHQHRVLAELTAQQFLECHQFYQRRPGEVASTVSCLKRFLVSRQLILAEESAAIPFRPSIDAYRQYLTDVRGLAAVTVERHFLLVSEYLQHASKKDPALCLADLTPGHSERFINAISPRHGRQALQKDVAILRGFLRFLGMRGEAPLGLDACIDTPRVYREEQLPRALPWDSVRTFLDSIDRTTTAGLRDYAMLSLIAAYGLRGCDVASLKLTDIDWRAGEVRIIQSKTRQPMTLPLIEPVAEAVLAYLRDGRPRSAYRQIFLKTHAPITRLQGANVSDAFRFRLKHSG
;
A
#
# COMPACT_ATOMS: atom_id res chain seq x y z
N MET A 1 -24.51 -12.27 15.03
CA MET A 1 -24.37 -12.10 13.56
C MET A 1 -23.94 -13.35 12.81
N LEU A 2 -23.16 -14.28 13.40
CA LEU A 2 -23.17 -15.67 12.90
C LEU A 2 -24.60 -16.23 12.88
N ASN A 3 -25.41 -15.85 13.88
CA ASN A 3 -26.83 -16.14 13.97
C ASN A 3 -27.70 -15.65 12.79
N ASP A 4 -27.19 -14.76 11.92
CA ASP A 4 -27.91 -14.27 10.72
C ASP A 4 -27.56 -15.07 9.45
N LEU A 5 -26.62 -16.02 9.56
CA LEU A 5 -26.41 -17.08 8.57
C LEU A 5 -27.38 -18.22 8.83
N SER A 6 -27.67 -19.01 7.79
CA SER A 6 -28.40 -20.26 7.98
C SER A 6 -27.69 -21.11 9.06
N PRO A 7 -28.42 -21.78 9.97
CA PRO A 7 -27.82 -22.71 10.92
C PRO A 7 -26.89 -23.75 10.26
N GLU A 8 -27.16 -24.11 9.01
CA GLU A 8 -26.34 -25.00 8.20
C GLU A 8 -25.01 -24.37 7.76
N ASP A 9 -25.03 -23.10 7.34
CA ASP A 9 -23.83 -22.33 7.00
C ASP A 9 -22.94 -22.15 8.23
N GLN A 10 -23.52 -21.88 9.40
CA GLN A 10 -22.79 -21.74 10.66
C GLN A 10 -22.07 -23.04 11.04
N ARG A 11 -22.75 -24.18 10.93
CA ARG A 11 -22.15 -25.50 11.19
C ARG A 11 -21.02 -25.79 10.21
N THR A 12 -21.24 -25.52 8.92
CA THR A 12 -20.24 -25.73 7.87
C THR A 12 -18.97 -24.92 8.15
N LEU A 13 -19.13 -23.65 8.53
CA LEU A 13 -18.00 -22.77 8.81
C LEU A 13 -17.23 -23.18 10.07
N ARG A 14 -17.92 -23.57 11.14
CA ARG A 14 -17.28 -24.03 12.38
C ARG A 14 -16.61 -25.40 12.23
N ALA A 15 -17.08 -26.23 11.29
CA ALA A 15 -16.49 -27.51 10.96
C ALA A 15 -15.24 -27.41 10.05
N LEU A 16 -14.86 -26.20 9.61
CA LEU A 16 -13.66 -26.01 8.79
C LEU A 16 -12.39 -26.42 9.57
N PRO A 17 -11.55 -27.32 9.03
CA PRO A 17 -10.39 -27.85 9.74
C PRO A 17 -9.39 -26.80 10.23
N LEU A 18 -9.12 -25.76 9.43
CA LEU A 18 -8.08 -24.78 9.76
C LEU A 18 -8.68 -23.51 10.35
N LEU A 19 -9.73 -22.97 9.72
CA LEU A 19 -10.32 -21.68 10.09
C LEU A 19 -11.50 -21.80 11.06
N GLY A 20 -12.11 -22.98 11.21
CA GLY A 20 -13.28 -23.19 12.05
C GLY A 20 -13.14 -22.64 13.48
N PRO A 21 -12.01 -22.89 14.18
CA PRO A 21 -11.81 -22.39 15.54
C PRO A 21 -11.80 -20.86 15.67
N VAL A 22 -11.53 -20.11 14.59
CA VAL A 22 -11.33 -18.64 14.62
C VAL A 22 -12.41 -17.88 13.85
N VAL A 23 -13.37 -18.58 13.23
CA VAL A 23 -14.42 -17.94 12.41
C VAL A 23 -15.33 -17.04 13.25
N ASP A 24 -15.65 -17.45 14.49
CA ASP A 24 -16.50 -16.68 15.40
C ASP A 24 -15.81 -15.37 15.80
N ASP A 25 -14.56 -15.46 16.26
CA ASP A 25 -13.73 -14.30 16.59
C ASP A 25 -13.50 -13.38 15.38
N PHE A 26 -13.33 -13.96 14.18
CA PHE A 26 -13.19 -13.19 12.96
C PHE A 26 -14.47 -12.43 12.62
N SER A 27 -15.63 -13.05 12.78
CA SER A 27 -16.94 -12.40 12.58
C SER A 27 -17.11 -11.20 13.51
N ASP A 28 -16.78 -11.37 14.80
CA ASP A 28 -16.90 -10.32 15.81
C ASP A 28 -15.90 -9.20 15.56
N TRP A 29 -14.67 -9.55 15.19
CA TRP A 29 -13.65 -8.57 14.79
C TRP A 29 -14.09 -7.75 13.58
N LEU A 30 -14.73 -8.36 12.56
CA LEU A 30 -15.27 -7.61 11.43
C LEU A 30 -16.38 -6.63 11.87
N GLY A 31 -17.21 -7.03 12.83
CA GLY A 31 -18.24 -6.16 13.42
C GLY A 31 -17.63 -4.96 14.13
N ALA A 32 -16.60 -5.18 14.95
CA ALA A 32 -15.87 -4.13 15.66
C ALA A 32 -15.13 -3.15 14.72
N GLN A 33 -14.91 -3.53 13.45
CA GLN A 33 -14.28 -2.69 12.42
C GLN A 33 -15.31 -1.99 11.50
N ASP A 34 -16.59 -1.98 11.89
CA ASP A 34 -17.72 -1.37 11.16
C ASP A 34 -17.94 -1.94 9.74
N TYR A 35 -17.59 -3.22 9.52
CA TYR A 35 -17.97 -3.88 8.27
C TYR A 35 -19.48 -4.08 8.19
N ARG A 36 -20.07 -3.67 7.05
CA ARG A 36 -21.50 -3.92 6.76
C ARG A 36 -21.81 -5.42 6.80
N ASP A 37 -22.99 -5.78 7.27
CA ASP A 37 -23.40 -7.17 7.47
C ASP A 37 -23.31 -8.03 6.20
N ARG A 38 -23.73 -7.49 5.05
CA ARG A 38 -23.58 -8.14 3.75
C ARG A 38 -22.12 -8.48 3.42
N THR A 39 -21.19 -7.59 3.77
CA THR A 39 -19.75 -7.81 3.55
C THR A 39 -19.22 -8.85 4.52
N ARG A 40 -19.62 -8.80 5.80
CA ARG A 40 -19.27 -9.80 6.82
C ARG A 40 -19.69 -11.20 6.35
N LYS A 41 -20.95 -11.38 5.95
CA LYS A 41 -21.49 -12.64 5.40
C LYS A 41 -20.66 -13.16 4.23
N ARG A 42 -20.32 -12.31 3.26
CA ARG A 42 -19.48 -12.68 2.11
C ARG A 42 -18.08 -13.13 2.52
N TYR A 43 -17.45 -12.43 3.46
CA TYR A 43 -16.11 -12.78 3.94
C TYR A 43 -16.12 -14.14 4.65
N LEU A 44 -17.10 -14.37 5.52
CA LEU A 44 -17.28 -15.66 6.18
C LEU A 44 -17.49 -16.81 5.18
N GLN A 45 -18.40 -16.65 4.21
CA GLN A 45 -18.63 -17.66 3.17
C GLN A 45 -17.37 -17.96 2.34
N ARG A 46 -16.51 -16.96 2.11
CA ARG A 46 -15.25 -17.12 1.38
C ARG A 46 -14.15 -17.84 2.19
N CYS A 47 -14.28 -17.93 3.51
CA CYS A 47 -13.36 -18.72 4.34
C CYS A 47 -13.30 -20.18 3.91
N VAL A 48 -14.41 -20.76 3.42
CA VAL A 48 -14.44 -22.14 2.90
C VAL A 48 -13.44 -22.36 1.75
N ALA A 49 -13.32 -21.38 0.85
CA ALA A 49 -12.37 -21.46 -0.26
C ALA A 49 -10.92 -21.36 0.24
N ILE A 50 -10.68 -20.43 1.18
CA ILE A 50 -9.35 -20.21 1.78
C ILE A 50 -8.89 -21.46 2.55
N ASP A 51 -9.78 -22.05 3.34
CA ASP A 51 -9.52 -23.28 4.08
C ASP A 51 -9.17 -24.44 3.14
N ARG A 52 -9.94 -24.60 2.05
CA ARG A 52 -9.65 -25.59 1.00
C ARG A 52 -8.30 -25.36 0.33
N TYR A 53 -7.91 -24.10 0.09
CA TYR A 53 -6.60 -23.77 -0.46
C TYR A 53 -5.47 -24.24 0.45
N PHE A 54 -5.53 -23.90 1.74
CA PHE A 54 -4.51 -24.37 2.68
C PHE A 54 -4.52 -25.89 2.81
N ALA A 55 -5.72 -26.48 2.77
CA ALA A 55 -5.87 -27.92 2.83
C ALA A 55 -5.20 -28.64 1.65
N SER A 56 -5.28 -28.09 0.42
CA SER A 56 -4.63 -28.66 -0.76
C SER A 56 -3.10 -28.48 -0.75
N HIS A 57 -2.59 -27.52 0.02
CA HIS A 57 -1.15 -27.28 0.23
C HIS A 57 -0.64 -27.97 1.52
N GLN A 58 -1.38 -28.96 2.03
CA GLN A 58 -1.02 -29.76 3.22
C GLN A 58 -0.84 -28.95 4.51
N HIS A 59 -1.35 -27.72 4.55
CA HIS A 59 -1.39 -26.93 5.77
C HIS A 59 -2.62 -27.31 6.60
N ARG A 60 -2.39 -27.67 7.88
CA ARG A 60 -3.43 -28.20 8.78
C ARG A 60 -3.52 -27.45 10.11
N VAL A 61 -2.44 -26.79 10.54
CA VAL A 61 -2.36 -26.08 11.81
C VAL A 61 -2.25 -24.59 11.56
N LEU A 62 -3.21 -23.81 12.07
CA LEU A 62 -3.27 -22.37 11.85
C LEU A 62 -2.07 -21.64 12.48
N ALA A 63 -1.67 -22.04 13.69
CA ALA A 63 -0.57 -21.44 14.43
C ALA A 63 0.81 -21.61 13.75
N GLU A 64 0.96 -22.56 12.83
CA GLU A 64 2.20 -22.78 12.07
C GLU A 64 2.26 -21.93 10.79
N LEU A 65 1.16 -21.26 10.44
CA LEU A 65 1.12 -20.43 9.25
C LEU A 65 1.81 -19.09 9.46
N THR A 66 2.32 -18.55 8.37
CA THR A 66 3.07 -17.30 8.29
C THR A 66 2.33 -16.29 7.42
N ALA A 67 2.68 -15.00 7.57
CA ALA A 67 2.13 -13.95 6.72
C ALA A 67 2.44 -14.15 5.21
N GLN A 68 3.54 -14.85 4.89
CA GLN A 68 3.97 -15.19 3.53
C GLN A 68 3.04 -16.22 2.88
N GLN A 69 2.65 -17.29 3.57
CA GLN A 69 1.71 -18.27 3.02
C GLN A 69 0.33 -17.65 2.74
N PHE A 70 -0.10 -16.69 3.56
CA PHE A 70 -1.29 -15.90 3.26
C PHE A 70 -1.09 -14.96 2.05
N LEU A 71 0.12 -14.47 1.80
CA LEU A 71 0.43 -13.69 0.60
C LEU A 71 0.38 -14.57 -0.66
N GLU A 72 0.88 -15.79 -0.60
CA GLU A 72 0.79 -16.78 -1.69
C GLU A 72 -0.66 -17.15 -2.00
N CYS A 73 -1.46 -17.41 -0.96
CA CYS A 73 -2.91 -17.60 -1.07
C CYS A 73 -3.59 -16.39 -1.73
N HIS A 74 -3.22 -15.18 -1.32
CA HIS A 74 -3.75 -13.96 -1.93
C HIS A 74 -3.41 -13.89 -3.43
N GLN A 75 -2.16 -14.12 -3.81
CA GLN A 75 -1.71 -14.09 -5.20
C GLN A 75 -2.42 -15.15 -6.06
N PHE A 76 -2.65 -16.33 -5.50
CA PHE A 76 -3.41 -17.41 -6.14
C PHE A 76 -4.84 -16.98 -6.48
N TYR A 77 -5.53 -16.31 -5.56
CA TYR A 77 -6.90 -15.83 -5.77
C TYR A 77 -6.97 -14.50 -6.52
N GLN A 78 -5.88 -13.73 -6.61
CA GLN A 78 -5.87 -12.44 -7.32
C GLN A 78 -6.17 -12.60 -8.81
N ARG A 79 -5.80 -13.74 -9.40
CA ARG A 79 -6.04 -14.07 -10.80
C ARG A 79 -7.35 -14.85 -11.05
N ARG A 80 -8.19 -15.02 -10.01
CA ARG A 80 -9.41 -15.85 -10.06
C ARG A 80 -10.65 -15.04 -9.71
N PRO A 81 -11.82 -15.38 -10.30
CA PRO A 81 -13.09 -14.73 -9.96
C PRO A 81 -13.50 -15.02 -8.51
N GLY A 82 -14.36 -14.16 -7.95
CA GLY A 82 -14.98 -14.35 -6.62
C GLY A 82 -14.43 -13.47 -5.49
N GLU A 83 -13.48 -12.56 -5.77
CA GLU A 83 -12.89 -11.58 -4.82
C GLU A 83 -12.35 -12.19 -3.52
N VAL A 84 -11.98 -13.48 -3.54
CA VAL A 84 -11.45 -14.19 -2.36
C VAL A 84 -10.16 -13.55 -1.85
N ALA A 85 -9.33 -13.01 -2.74
CA ALA A 85 -8.10 -12.30 -2.39
C ALA A 85 -8.33 -11.17 -1.36
N SER A 86 -9.43 -10.41 -1.48
CA SER A 86 -9.77 -9.36 -0.52
C SER A 86 -10.04 -9.91 0.89
N THR A 87 -10.69 -11.08 0.95
CA THR A 87 -10.95 -11.81 2.17
C THR A 87 -9.67 -12.39 2.76
N VAL A 88 -8.77 -12.95 1.96
CA VAL A 88 -7.45 -13.42 2.41
C VAL A 88 -6.67 -12.29 3.08
N SER A 89 -6.61 -11.11 2.44
CA SER A 89 -5.97 -9.92 3.00
C SER A 89 -6.63 -9.45 4.30
N CYS A 90 -7.96 -9.55 4.40
CA CYS A 90 -8.67 -9.18 5.62
C CYS A 90 -8.41 -10.17 6.76
N LEU A 91 -8.51 -11.47 6.47
CA LEU A 91 -8.27 -12.56 7.39
C LEU A 91 -6.82 -12.52 7.92
N LYS A 92 -5.84 -12.28 7.05
CA LYS A 92 -4.44 -12.10 7.46
C LYS A 92 -4.30 -10.96 8.49
N ARG A 93 -4.95 -9.82 8.28
CA ARG A 93 -4.89 -8.68 9.23
C ARG A 93 -5.50 -9.05 10.59
N PHE A 94 -6.63 -9.75 10.60
CA PHE A 94 -7.24 -10.26 11.82
C PHE A 94 -6.28 -11.20 12.55
N LEU A 95 -5.77 -12.23 11.88
CA LEU A 95 -4.88 -13.24 12.46
C LEU A 95 -3.60 -12.61 13.03
N VAL A 96 -2.97 -11.69 12.31
CA VAL A 96 -1.80 -10.94 12.81
C VAL A 96 -2.16 -10.09 14.02
N SER A 97 -3.31 -9.38 13.99
CA SER A 97 -3.73 -8.52 15.10
C SER A 97 -4.03 -9.30 16.39
N ARG A 98 -4.36 -10.59 16.27
CA ARG A 98 -4.61 -11.52 17.38
C ARG A 98 -3.41 -12.42 17.70
N GLN A 99 -2.30 -12.27 16.98
CA GLN A 99 -1.10 -13.12 17.12
C GLN A 99 -1.40 -14.62 16.94
N LEU A 100 -2.36 -14.97 16.06
CA LEU A 100 -2.81 -16.35 15.82
C LEU A 100 -2.03 -17.07 14.71
N ILE A 101 -1.15 -16.36 14.02
CA ILE A 101 -0.21 -16.89 13.04
C ILE A 101 1.18 -16.40 13.41
N LEU A 102 2.22 -17.12 13.00
CA LEU A 102 3.59 -16.68 13.16
C LEU A 102 3.72 -15.33 12.45
N ALA A 103 3.99 -14.28 13.23
CA ALA A 103 4.69 -13.12 12.70
C ALA A 103 5.94 -13.69 12.04
N GLU A 104 6.26 -13.26 10.82
CA GLU A 104 7.43 -13.77 10.12
C GLU A 104 8.65 -13.72 11.07
N GLU A 105 9.02 -14.87 11.66
CA GLU A 105 10.42 -15.23 11.72
C GLU A 105 10.78 -15.39 10.25
N SER A 106 11.18 -14.25 9.68
CA SER A 106 11.93 -14.17 8.45
C SER A 106 13.01 -15.21 8.56
N ALA A 107 12.75 -16.42 8.05
CA ALA A 107 13.68 -17.52 7.97
C ALA A 107 15.02 -16.91 7.65
N ALA A 108 15.95 -16.97 8.62
CA ALA A 108 17.07 -16.05 8.76
C ALA A 108 17.60 -15.67 7.38
N ILE A 109 17.18 -14.51 6.85
CA ILE A 109 17.73 -14.04 5.58
C ILE A 109 19.19 -13.80 5.97
N PRO A 110 20.16 -14.53 5.40
CA PRO A 110 21.55 -14.45 5.88
C PRO A 110 22.07 -13.00 5.87
N PHE A 111 21.44 -12.15 5.06
CA PHE A 111 21.75 -10.75 4.88
C PHE A 111 20.99 -9.77 5.78
N ARG A 112 20.06 -10.24 6.63
CA ARG A 112 19.21 -9.35 7.46
C ARG A 112 20.02 -8.37 8.32
N PRO A 113 21.11 -8.77 9.00
CA PRO A 113 21.95 -7.83 9.75
C PRO A 113 22.48 -6.68 8.87
N SER A 114 22.94 -6.97 7.66
CA SER A 114 23.46 -5.97 6.72
C SER A 114 22.37 -5.06 6.16
N ILE A 115 21.17 -5.61 5.90
CA ILE A 115 20.02 -4.83 5.45
C ILE A 115 19.55 -3.89 6.57
N ASP A 116 19.49 -4.35 7.81
CA ASP A 116 19.10 -3.54 8.97
C ASP A 116 20.14 -2.45 9.27
N ALA A 117 21.44 -2.78 9.15
CA ALA A 117 22.52 -1.79 9.22
C ALA A 117 22.39 -0.73 8.12
N TYR A 118 22.02 -1.12 6.89
CA TYR A 118 21.77 -0.16 5.81
C TYR A 118 20.54 0.71 6.09
N ARG A 119 19.45 0.13 6.60
CA ARG A 119 18.25 0.86 7.03
C ARG A 119 18.59 1.92 8.08
N GLN A 120 19.42 1.55 9.06
CA GLN A 120 19.90 2.48 10.08
C GLN A 120 20.75 3.59 9.47
N TYR A 121 21.73 3.25 8.62
CA TYR A 121 22.54 4.24 7.91
C TYR A 121 21.71 5.24 7.10
N LEU A 122 20.69 4.77 6.37
CA LEU A 122 19.80 5.64 5.60
C LEU A 122 18.97 6.58 6.48
N THR A 123 18.66 6.15 7.70
CA THR A 123 17.85 6.93 8.65
C THR A 123 18.72 7.91 9.42
N ASP A 124 19.74 7.41 10.12
CA ASP A 124 20.51 8.15 11.11
C ASP A 124 21.59 9.02 10.48
N VAL A 125 22.21 8.55 9.39
CA VAL A 125 23.30 9.28 8.72
C VAL A 125 22.80 10.07 7.53
N ARG A 126 21.92 9.48 6.72
CA ARG A 126 21.40 10.14 5.49
C ARG A 126 20.13 10.95 5.72
N GLY A 127 19.47 10.81 6.88
CA GLY A 127 18.26 11.56 7.22
C GLY A 127 17.10 11.32 6.25
N LEU A 128 17.04 10.16 5.59
CA LEU A 128 16.00 9.91 4.59
C LEU A 128 14.64 9.69 5.25
N ALA A 129 13.57 10.11 4.57
CA ALA A 129 12.21 9.86 5.03
C ALA A 129 11.93 8.35 5.10
N ALA A 130 11.15 7.91 6.10
CA ALA A 130 10.82 6.51 6.31
C ALA A 130 10.28 5.79 5.06
N VAL A 131 9.46 6.47 4.24
CA VAL A 131 8.93 5.89 2.98
C VAL A 131 10.03 5.66 1.94
N THR A 132 11.06 6.51 1.92
CA THR A 132 12.23 6.35 1.05
C THR A 132 13.10 5.20 1.55
N VAL A 133 13.33 5.12 2.86
CA VAL A 133 14.07 4.01 3.49
C VAL A 133 13.38 2.67 3.21
N GLU A 134 12.06 2.61 3.36
CA GLU A 134 11.31 1.38 3.09
C GLU A 134 11.39 0.96 1.63
N ARG A 135 11.37 1.91 0.69
CA ARG A 135 11.61 1.60 -0.74
C ARG A 135 13.01 1.02 -0.97
N HIS A 136 14.04 1.56 -0.31
CA HIS A 136 15.39 1.01 -0.40
C HIS A 136 15.43 -0.42 0.14
N PHE A 137 14.83 -0.64 1.30
CA PHE A 137 14.77 -1.95 1.94
C PHE A 137 14.10 -3.01 1.05
N LEU A 138 12.95 -2.70 0.47
CA LEU A 138 12.21 -3.63 -0.41
C LEU A 138 13.05 -4.04 -1.62
N LEU A 139 13.66 -3.08 -2.31
CA LEU A 139 14.47 -3.38 -3.50
C LEU A 139 15.73 -4.18 -3.15
N VAL A 140 16.43 -3.80 -2.09
CA VAL A 140 17.65 -4.49 -1.64
C VAL A 140 17.34 -5.91 -1.18
N SER A 141 16.21 -6.10 -0.49
CA SER A 141 15.75 -7.43 -0.10
C SER A 141 15.41 -8.29 -1.33
N GLU A 142 14.71 -7.73 -2.32
CA GLU A 142 14.42 -8.43 -3.59
C GLU A 142 15.71 -8.78 -4.34
N TYR A 143 16.70 -7.88 -4.37
CA TYR A 143 18.01 -8.11 -4.96
C TYR A 143 18.74 -9.29 -4.33
N LEU A 144 18.86 -9.29 -3.00
CA LEU A 144 19.58 -10.32 -2.27
C LEU A 144 18.89 -11.68 -2.35
N GLN A 145 17.55 -11.71 -2.27
CA GLN A 145 16.76 -12.91 -2.51
C GLN A 145 16.93 -13.44 -3.94
N HIS A 146 17.03 -12.54 -4.93
CA HIS A 146 17.27 -12.93 -6.31
C HIS A 146 18.69 -13.50 -6.50
N ALA A 147 19.69 -12.87 -5.86
CA ALA A 147 21.08 -13.30 -5.92
C ALA A 147 21.28 -14.69 -5.30
N SER A 148 20.71 -14.93 -4.11
CA SER A 148 20.84 -16.21 -3.39
C SER A 148 19.90 -17.32 -3.92
N LYS A 149 19.04 -17.03 -4.90
CA LYS A 149 18.04 -17.99 -5.39
C LYS A 149 18.67 -19.27 -5.95
N LYS A 150 19.82 -19.16 -6.61
CA LYS A 150 20.55 -20.31 -7.19
C LYS A 150 21.64 -20.85 -6.25
N ASP A 151 22.01 -20.09 -5.24
CA ASP A 151 23.04 -20.43 -4.28
C ASP A 151 22.61 -19.94 -2.89
N PRO A 152 21.96 -20.81 -2.10
CA PRO A 152 21.54 -20.49 -0.74
C PRO A 152 22.72 -20.21 0.21
N ALA A 153 23.95 -20.63 -0.14
CA ALA A 153 25.15 -20.41 0.65
C ALA A 153 25.87 -19.09 0.30
N LEU A 154 25.36 -18.34 -0.69
CA LEU A 154 25.92 -17.06 -1.13
C LEU A 154 26.17 -16.12 0.05
N CYS A 155 27.41 -15.70 0.24
CA CYS A 155 27.74 -14.62 1.16
C CYS A 155 27.90 -13.28 0.43
N LEU A 156 27.85 -12.16 1.16
CA LEU A 156 27.98 -10.83 0.54
C LEU A 156 29.35 -10.61 -0.13
N ALA A 157 30.38 -11.30 0.35
CA ALA A 157 31.73 -11.25 -0.24
C ALA A 157 31.79 -11.91 -1.63
N ASP A 158 30.85 -12.81 -1.93
CA ASP A 158 30.75 -13.52 -3.22
C ASP A 158 29.93 -12.74 -4.27
N LEU A 159 29.44 -11.55 -3.92
CA LEU A 159 28.69 -10.72 -4.87
C LEU A 159 29.59 -10.33 -6.06
N THR A 160 29.00 -10.37 -7.24
CA THR A 160 29.69 -10.11 -8.52
C THR A 160 28.83 -9.20 -9.39
N PRO A 161 29.42 -8.52 -10.40
CA PRO A 161 28.64 -7.72 -11.36
C PRO A 161 27.51 -8.53 -12.02
N GLY A 162 27.75 -9.82 -12.30
CA GLY A 162 26.76 -10.72 -12.89
C GLY A 162 25.51 -10.94 -12.00
N HIS A 163 25.63 -10.84 -10.67
CA HIS A 163 24.45 -10.87 -9.78
C HIS A 163 23.56 -9.64 -10.00
N SER A 164 24.18 -8.46 -10.10
CA SER A 164 23.50 -7.19 -10.33
C SER A 164 22.86 -7.12 -11.72
N GLU A 165 23.57 -7.54 -12.77
CA GLU A 165 23.03 -7.60 -14.13
C GLU A 165 21.81 -8.53 -14.23
N ARG A 166 21.89 -9.73 -13.66
CA ARG A 166 20.76 -10.69 -13.67
C ARG A 166 19.53 -10.12 -12.96
N PHE A 167 19.73 -9.46 -11.82
CA PHE A 167 18.65 -8.83 -11.09
C PHE A 167 18.00 -7.69 -11.90
N ILE A 168 18.81 -6.81 -12.49
CA ILE A 168 18.33 -5.70 -13.31
C ILE A 168 17.54 -6.21 -14.52
N ASN A 169 18.04 -7.25 -15.19
CA ASN A 169 17.34 -7.90 -16.29
C ASN A 169 16.01 -8.56 -15.84
N ALA A 170 15.93 -9.05 -14.61
CA ALA A 170 14.71 -9.65 -14.06
C ALA A 170 13.65 -8.61 -13.65
N ILE A 171 14.06 -7.39 -13.25
CA ILE A 171 13.12 -6.32 -12.86
C ILE A 171 12.77 -5.39 -14.03
N SER A 172 13.61 -5.31 -15.08
CA SER A 172 13.43 -4.38 -16.20
C SER A 172 12.09 -4.52 -16.94
N PRO A 173 11.51 -5.72 -17.18
CA PRO A 173 10.23 -5.83 -17.89
C PRO A 173 9.05 -5.28 -17.08
N ARG A 174 9.22 -5.14 -15.76
CA ARG A 174 8.21 -4.66 -14.81
C ARG A 174 8.29 -3.15 -14.59
N HIS A 175 9.34 -2.48 -15.09
CA HIS A 175 9.62 -1.08 -14.78
C HIS A 175 9.85 -0.24 -16.02
N GLY A 176 9.26 0.95 -16.06
CA GLY A 176 9.64 1.97 -17.04
C GLY A 176 11.06 2.51 -16.78
N ARG A 177 11.69 3.09 -17.80
CA ARG A 177 13.08 3.61 -17.75
C ARG A 177 13.40 4.48 -16.53
N GLN A 178 12.52 5.42 -16.18
CA GLN A 178 12.72 6.31 -15.03
C GLN A 178 12.61 5.59 -13.67
N ALA A 179 11.77 4.55 -13.59
CA ALA A 179 11.66 3.75 -12.39
C ALA A 179 12.92 2.90 -12.22
N LEU A 180 13.34 2.24 -13.31
CA LEU A 180 14.56 1.43 -13.35
C LEU A 180 15.82 2.26 -13.02
N GLN A 181 15.92 3.51 -13.52
CA GLN A 181 17.01 4.42 -13.15
C GLN A 181 17.07 4.66 -11.63
N LYS A 182 15.92 4.82 -10.97
CA LYS A 182 15.85 5.01 -9.51
C LYS A 182 16.21 3.73 -8.77
N ASP A 183 15.78 2.57 -9.27
CA ASP A 183 16.07 1.28 -8.66
C ASP A 183 17.57 0.97 -8.76
N VAL A 184 18.20 1.25 -9.91
CA VAL A 184 19.66 1.19 -10.07
C VAL A 184 20.37 2.13 -9.09
N ALA A 185 19.89 3.36 -8.92
CA ALA A 185 20.49 4.30 -7.96
C ALA A 185 20.42 3.79 -6.50
N ILE A 186 19.32 3.14 -6.12
CA ILE A 186 19.16 2.49 -4.80
C ILE A 186 20.18 1.35 -4.65
N LEU A 187 20.27 0.48 -5.65
CA LEU A 187 21.17 -0.68 -5.63
C LEU A 187 22.64 -0.24 -5.54
N ARG A 188 23.04 0.76 -6.33
CA ARG A 188 24.37 1.37 -6.24
C ARG A 188 24.67 1.92 -4.84
N GLY A 189 23.71 2.62 -4.24
CA GLY A 189 23.85 3.14 -2.88
C GLY A 189 24.07 2.04 -1.84
N PHE A 190 23.38 0.90 -2.00
CA PHE A 190 23.52 -0.26 -1.12
C PHE A 190 24.87 -0.96 -1.31
N LEU A 191 25.27 -1.27 -2.55
CA LEU A 191 26.55 -1.93 -2.82
C LEU A 191 27.74 -1.08 -2.37
N ARG A 192 27.66 0.24 -2.53
CA ARG A 192 28.66 1.16 -1.98
C ARG A 192 28.72 1.09 -0.46
N PHE A 193 27.57 1.04 0.22
CA PHE A 193 27.51 0.89 1.66
C PHE A 193 28.13 -0.43 2.14
N LEU A 194 27.86 -1.55 1.46
CA LEU A 194 28.49 -2.84 1.77
C LEU A 194 30.00 -2.80 1.54
N GLY A 195 30.45 -2.22 0.43
CA GLY A 195 31.88 -2.05 0.14
C GLY A 195 32.60 -1.21 1.18
N MET A 196 31.99 -0.11 1.63
CA MET A 196 32.54 0.72 2.72
C MET A 196 32.68 -0.04 4.05
N ARG A 197 31.86 -1.06 4.29
CA ARG A 197 31.91 -1.92 5.47
C ARG A 197 32.80 -3.16 5.29
N GLY A 198 33.36 -3.37 4.10
CA GLY A 198 34.14 -4.57 3.77
C GLY A 198 33.31 -5.85 3.67
N GLU A 199 31.98 -5.74 3.57
CA GLU A 199 31.08 -6.90 3.50
C GLU A 199 30.92 -7.44 2.07
N ALA A 200 31.20 -6.62 1.06
CA ALA A 200 31.17 -6.99 -0.35
C ALA A 200 32.37 -6.37 -1.11
N PRO A 201 32.75 -6.90 -2.28
CA PRO A 201 33.81 -6.32 -3.10
C PRO A 201 33.59 -4.83 -3.41
N LEU A 202 34.66 -4.04 -3.27
CA LEU A 202 34.64 -2.62 -3.60
C LEU A 202 34.40 -2.40 -5.10
N GLY A 203 33.61 -1.38 -5.44
CA GLY A 203 33.40 -0.95 -6.83
C GLY A 203 32.24 -1.65 -7.57
N LEU A 204 31.54 -2.60 -6.94
CA LEU A 204 30.35 -3.25 -7.55
C LEU A 204 29.25 -2.25 -7.95
N ASP A 205 29.14 -1.12 -7.27
CA ASP A 205 28.18 -0.06 -7.62
C ASP A 205 28.52 0.62 -8.96
N ALA A 206 29.79 0.68 -9.34
CA ALA A 206 30.23 1.26 -10.60
C ALA A 206 30.00 0.31 -11.80
N CYS A 207 29.88 -1.00 -11.56
CA CYS A 207 29.69 -2.01 -12.61
C CYS A 207 28.25 -2.12 -13.13
N ILE A 208 27.31 -1.35 -12.58
CA ILE A 208 25.90 -1.45 -12.94
C ILE A 208 25.57 -0.43 -14.03
N ASP A 209 25.09 -0.89 -15.19
CA ASP A 209 24.56 0.02 -16.20
C ASP A 209 23.22 0.65 -15.79
N THR A 210 23.02 1.90 -16.20
CA THR A 210 21.80 2.66 -15.91
C THR A 210 21.12 3.06 -17.22
N PRO A 211 19.79 2.92 -17.35
CA PRO A 211 19.10 3.42 -18.52
C PRO A 211 19.31 4.94 -18.66
N ARG A 212 19.67 5.39 -19.86
CA ARG A 212 19.77 6.81 -20.18
C ARG A 212 18.37 7.43 -20.15
N VAL A 213 18.22 8.48 -19.37
CA VAL A 213 17.00 9.29 -19.26
C VAL A 213 17.44 10.74 -19.39
N TYR A 214 16.97 11.44 -20.43
CA TYR A 214 17.33 12.84 -20.63
C TYR A 214 16.38 13.74 -19.86
N ARG A 215 16.92 14.84 -19.34
CA ARG A 215 16.09 15.89 -18.74
C ARG A 215 15.15 16.43 -19.81
N GLU A 216 13.86 16.56 -19.45
CA GLU A 216 12.82 17.11 -20.34
C GLU A 216 12.60 16.34 -21.65
N GLU A 217 12.96 15.04 -21.69
CA GLU A 217 12.69 14.18 -22.85
C GLU A 217 11.19 13.98 -23.17
N GLN A 218 10.32 14.33 -22.22
CA GLN A 218 8.87 14.34 -22.42
C GLN A 218 8.34 15.75 -22.29
N LEU A 219 7.46 16.12 -23.22
CA LEU A 219 6.73 17.38 -23.15
C LEU A 219 5.90 17.43 -21.86
N PRO A 220 5.88 18.57 -21.14
CA PRO A 220 4.96 18.79 -20.03
C PRO A 220 3.52 18.52 -20.48
N ARG A 221 2.88 17.50 -19.89
CA ARG A 221 1.48 17.20 -20.14
C ARG A 221 0.63 18.00 -19.16
N ALA A 222 0.06 19.11 -19.62
CA ALA A 222 -0.97 19.84 -18.91
C ALA A 222 -2.35 19.45 -19.45
N LEU A 223 -3.33 19.27 -18.57
CA LEU A 223 -4.71 19.08 -18.97
C LEU A 223 -5.37 20.45 -19.19
N PRO A 224 -6.08 20.67 -20.32
CA PRO A 224 -6.88 21.88 -20.50
C PRO A 224 -7.89 22.04 -19.37
N TRP A 225 -8.12 23.27 -18.94
CA TRP A 225 -9.04 23.55 -17.83
C TRP A 225 -10.46 23.04 -18.10
N ASP A 226 -10.95 23.19 -19.34
CA ASP A 226 -12.27 22.67 -19.71
C ASP A 226 -12.36 21.15 -19.54
N SER A 227 -11.30 20.39 -19.86
CA SER A 227 -11.25 18.95 -19.62
C SER A 227 -11.27 18.62 -18.13
N VAL A 228 -10.59 19.41 -17.30
CA VAL A 228 -10.62 19.25 -15.84
C VAL A 228 -12.01 19.53 -15.28
N ARG A 229 -12.68 20.59 -15.75
CA ARG A 229 -14.04 20.92 -15.34
C ARG A 229 -15.02 19.81 -15.71
N THR A 230 -15.02 19.37 -16.97
CA THR A 230 -15.87 18.25 -17.42
C THR A 230 -15.62 16.98 -16.60
N PHE A 231 -14.35 16.68 -16.29
CA PHE A 231 -14.00 15.56 -15.43
C PHE A 231 -14.57 15.71 -14.01
N LEU A 232 -14.43 16.87 -13.37
CA LEU A 232 -14.98 17.10 -12.04
C LEU A 232 -16.51 17.03 -12.03
N ASP A 233 -17.17 17.57 -13.07
CA ASP A 233 -18.63 17.55 -13.22
C ASP A 233 -19.18 16.13 -13.44
N SER A 234 -18.38 15.23 -14.01
CA SER A 234 -18.76 13.81 -14.20
C SER A 234 -18.86 13.01 -12.89
N ILE A 235 -18.32 13.54 -11.77
CA ILE A 235 -18.31 12.82 -10.49
C ILE A 235 -19.72 12.85 -9.86
N ASP A 236 -20.35 11.69 -9.77
CA ASP A 236 -21.62 11.52 -9.05
C ASP A 236 -21.45 11.83 -7.56
N ARG A 237 -21.99 12.98 -7.14
CA ARG A 237 -21.95 13.54 -5.78
C ARG A 237 -23.09 13.05 -4.88
N THR A 238 -23.96 12.15 -5.35
CA THR A 238 -25.03 11.56 -4.50
C THR A 238 -24.50 10.47 -3.58
N THR A 239 -23.30 9.96 -3.84
CA THR A 239 -22.65 8.93 -3.03
C THR A 239 -21.60 9.51 -2.09
N THR A 240 -21.39 8.87 -0.94
CA THR A 240 -20.35 9.28 0.03
C THR A 240 -18.93 9.22 -0.56
N ALA A 241 -18.65 8.24 -1.43
CA ALA A 241 -17.40 8.18 -2.18
C ALA A 241 -17.31 9.31 -3.22
N GLY A 242 -18.42 9.65 -3.86
CA GLY A 242 -18.55 10.77 -4.80
C GLY A 242 -18.18 12.12 -4.19
N LEU A 243 -18.84 12.46 -3.09
CA LEU A 243 -18.56 13.69 -2.32
C LEU A 243 -17.08 13.77 -1.92
N ARG A 244 -16.54 12.65 -1.42
CA ARG A 244 -15.12 12.57 -1.03
C ARG A 244 -14.19 12.82 -2.21
N ASP A 245 -14.39 12.09 -3.30
CA ASP A 245 -13.51 12.14 -4.47
C ASP A 245 -13.59 13.50 -5.16
N TYR A 246 -14.78 14.08 -5.28
CA TYR A 246 -14.98 15.44 -5.78
C TYR A 246 -14.21 16.46 -4.91
N ALA A 247 -14.41 16.45 -3.60
CA ALA A 247 -13.71 17.38 -2.70
C ALA A 247 -12.18 17.24 -2.74
N MET A 248 -11.66 16.01 -2.77
CA MET A 248 -10.22 15.75 -2.92
C MET A 248 -9.68 16.29 -4.25
N LEU A 249 -10.38 16.03 -5.35
CA LEU A 249 -9.92 16.37 -6.69
C LEU A 249 -10.08 17.88 -6.97
N SER A 250 -11.09 18.54 -6.40
CA SER A 250 -11.24 20.00 -6.42
C SER A 250 -10.08 20.70 -5.71
N LEU A 251 -9.63 20.20 -4.55
CA LEU A 251 -8.43 20.70 -3.86
C LEU A 251 -7.16 20.55 -4.72
N ILE A 252 -7.02 19.42 -5.42
CA ILE A 252 -5.88 19.18 -6.33
C ILE A 252 -5.95 20.13 -7.53
N ALA A 253 -7.12 20.28 -8.14
CA ALA A 253 -7.33 21.09 -9.33
C ALA A 253 -7.14 22.59 -9.04
N ALA A 254 -7.64 23.09 -7.91
CA ALA A 254 -7.56 24.50 -7.55
C ALA A 254 -6.16 24.94 -7.11
N TYR A 255 -5.43 24.08 -6.38
CA TYR A 255 -4.20 24.48 -5.68
C TYR A 255 -2.95 23.68 -6.07
N GLY A 256 -3.08 22.68 -6.95
CA GLY A 256 -1.96 21.82 -7.35
C GLY A 256 -1.39 20.96 -6.20
N LEU A 257 -2.22 20.65 -5.18
CA LEU A 257 -1.78 19.85 -4.04
C LEU A 257 -1.39 18.44 -4.47
N ARG A 258 -0.35 17.88 -3.84
CA ARG A 258 0.01 16.47 -4.05
C ARG A 258 -1.01 15.58 -3.36
N GLY A 259 -1.26 14.40 -3.91
CA GLY A 259 -2.22 13.45 -3.32
C GLY A 259 -1.88 13.04 -1.88
N CYS A 260 -0.59 13.00 -1.50
CA CYS A 260 -0.20 12.77 -0.10
C CYS A 260 -0.56 13.94 0.83
N ASP A 261 -0.46 15.18 0.36
CA ASP A 261 -0.80 16.37 1.14
C ASP A 261 -2.30 16.42 1.38
N VAL A 262 -3.11 16.19 0.34
CA VAL A 262 -4.57 16.07 0.45
C VAL A 262 -4.97 14.93 1.40
N ALA A 263 -4.37 13.75 1.26
CA ALA A 263 -4.67 12.61 2.15
C ALA A 263 -4.30 12.88 3.62
N SER A 264 -3.32 13.75 3.87
CA SER A 264 -2.86 14.09 5.22
C SER A 264 -3.61 15.24 5.88
N LEU A 265 -4.38 16.01 5.10
CA LEU A 265 -5.09 17.21 5.55
C LEU A 265 -6.03 16.91 6.71
N LYS A 266 -5.96 17.71 7.77
CA LYS A 266 -6.75 17.55 9.00
C LYS A 266 -7.82 18.62 9.13
N LEU A 267 -8.83 18.32 9.95
CA LEU A 267 -9.91 19.25 10.27
C LEU A 267 -9.41 20.58 10.87
N THR A 268 -8.27 20.55 11.57
CA THR A 268 -7.63 21.73 12.18
C THR A 268 -6.83 22.57 11.19
N ASP A 269 -6.59 22.05 10.00
CA ASP A 269 -5.78 22.69 8.97
C ASP A 269 -6.62 23.70 8.16
N ILE A 270 -7.94 23.69 8.33
CA ILE A 270 -8.86 24.65 7.71
C ILE A 270 -9.31 25.67 8.74
N ASP A 271 -9.02 26.94 8.48
CA ASP A 271 -9.55 28.07 9.21
C ASP A 271 -10.74 28.65 8.44
N TRP A 272 -11.94 28.21 8.80
CA TRP A 272 -13.18 28.63 8.14
C TRP A 272 -13.50 30.12 8.32
N ARG A 273 -13.02 30.75 9.40
CA ARG A 273 -13.26 32.17 9.66
C ARG A 273 -12.32 33.04 8.84
N ALA A 274 -11.06 32.65 8.77
CA ALA A 274 -10.08 33.32 7.92
C ALA A 274 -10.25 32.99 6.43
N GLY A 275 -10.96 31.90 6.10
CA GLY A 275 -11.09 31.42 4.72
C GLY A 275 -9.75 30.90 4.20
N GLU A 276 -9.02 30.11 5.00
CA GLU A 276 -7.67 29.63 4.68
C GLU A 276 -7.52 28.12 4.91
N VAL A 277 -6.61 27.50 4.15
CA VAL A 277 -6.09 26.15 4.38
C VAL A 277 -4.59 26.21 4.63
N ARG A 278 -4.15 25.66 5.76
CA ARG A 278 -2.74 25.64 6.21
C ARG A 278 -2.19 24.22 6.14
N ILE A 279 -1.18 24.02 5.30
CA ILE A 279 -0.63 22.69 5.00
C ILE A 279 0.87 22.69 5.25
N ILE A 280 1.36 21.64 5.91
CA ILE A 280 2.79 21.32 5.92
C ILE A 280 3.00 20.25 4.84
N GLN A 281 3.68 20.60 3.76
CA GLN A 281 3.89 19.70 2.63
C GLN A 281 4.65 18.43 3.06
N SER A 282 4.11 17.26 2.77
CA SER A 282 4.60 15.96 3.25
C SER A 282 6.03 15.66 2.78
N LYS A 283 6.35 16.04 1.53
CA LYS A 283 7.64 15.73 0.89
C LYS A 283 8.74 16.73 1.25
N THR A 284 8.41 18.02 1.24
CA THR A 284 9.37 19.14 1.37
C THR A 284 9.41 19.70 2.78
N ARG A 285 8.43 19.38 3.62
CA ARG A 285 8.21 19.90 4.99
C ARG A 285 8.01 21.41 5.05
N GLN A 286 7.77 22.05 3.91
CA GLN A 286 7.53 23.48 3.83
C GLN A 286 6.08 23.80 4.20
N PRO A 287 5.83 24.81 5.07
CA PRO A 287 4.48 25.30 5.32
C PRO A 287 3.96 26.06 4.11
N MET A 288 2.65 26.00 3.92
CA MET A 288 1.93 26.68 2.84
C MET A 288 0.55 27.07 3.36
N THR A 289 0.17 28.33 3.15
CA THR A 289 -1.17 28.84 3.42
C THR A 289 -1.83 29.20 2.09
N LEU A 290 -3.04 28.71 1.87
CA LEU A 290 -3.80 28.91 0.65
C LEU A 290 -5.17 29.51 0.98
N PRO A 291 -5.69 30.44 0.16
CA PRO A 291 -7.05 30.93 0.33
C PRO A 291 -8.03 29.78 0.05
N LEU A 292 -8.99 29.54 0.93
CA LEU A 292 -10.07 28.58 0.75
C LEU A 292 -11.18 29.23 -0.10
N ILE A 293 -11.12 29.02 -1.41
CA ILE A 293 -12.11 29.58 -2.34
C ILE A 293 -13.46 28.87 -2.18
N GLU A 294 -14.54 29.61 -2.41
CA GLU A 294 -15.91 29.15 -2.15
C GLU A 294 -16.25 27.79 -2.80
N PRO A 295 -15.98 27.52 -4.09
CA PRO A 295 -16.31 26.22 -4.69
C PRO A 295 -15.60 25.03 -4.01
N VAL A 296 -14.38 25.24 -3.52
CA VAL A 296 -13.62 24.20 -2.81
C VAL A 296 -14.12 24.07 -1.37
N ALA A 297 -14.44 25.20 -0.72
CA ALA A 297 -15.03 25.23 0.61
C ALA A 297 -16.33 24.43 0.65
N GLU A 298 -17.24 24.68 -0.29
CA GLU A 298 -18.51 23.98 -0.43
C GLU A 298 -18.33 22.49 -0.67
N ALA A 299 -17.41 22.11 -1.57
CA ALA A 299 -17.11 20.69 -1.84
C ALA A 299 -16.64 19.96 -0.58
N VAL A 300 -15.71 20.57 0.17
CA VAL A 300 -15.21 20.02 1.43
C VAL A 300 -16.31 19.96 2.48
N LEU A 301 -17.12 21.01 2.63
CA LEU A 301 -18.24 21.04 3.58
C LEU A 301 -19.29 19.97 3.28
N ALA A 302 -19.68 19.80 2.02
CA ALA A 302 -20.64 18.77 1.61
C ALA A 302 -20.12 17.37 1.97
N TYR A 303 -18.84 17.09 1.71
CA TYR A 303 -18.23 15.84 2.17
C TYR A 303 -18.22 15.72 3.70
N LEU A 304 -17.82 16.76 4.42
CA LEU A 304 -17.74 16.72 5.88
C LEU A 304 -19.11 16.48 6.55
N ARG A 305 -20.19 17.04 5.98
CA ARG A 305 -21.56 16.92 6.51
C ARG A 305 -22.21 15.59 6.14
N ASP A 306 -22.15 15.23 4.85
CA ASP A 306 -23.01 14.18 4.30
C ASP A 306 -22.24 12.94 3.85
N GLY A 307 -20.93 13.06 3.63
CA GLY A 307 -20.09 11.99 3.08
C GLY A 307 -19.10 11.35 4.07
N ARG A 308 -18.66 12.07 5.10
CA ARG A 308 -17.56 11.66 5.96
C ARG A 308 -18.04 10.67 7.04
N PRO A 309 -17.51 9.44 7.07
CA PRO A 309 -17.85 8.48 8.12
C PRO A 309 -17.50 9.00 9.51
N ARG A 310 -18.31 8.65 10.51
CA ARG A 310 -17.98 8.89 11.92
C ARG A 310 -16.70 8.13 12.27
N SER A 311 -15.71 8.83 12.82
CA SER A 311 -14.46 8.21 13.25
C SER A 311 -13.68 9.12 14.20
N ALA A 312 -12.75 8.55 14.94
CA ALA A 312 -11.80 9.28 15.79
C ALA A 312 -10.68 9.99 15.00
N TYR A 313 -10.51 9.69 13.71
CA TYR A 313 -9.46 10.29 12.89
C TYR A 313 -9.71 11.78 12.70
N ARG A 314 -8.65 12.59 12.75
CA ARG A 314 -8.72 14.04 12.50
C ARG A 314 -8.47 14.40 11.03
N GLN A 315 -8.04 13.45 10.21
CA GLN A 315 -7.92 13.63 8.77
C GLN A 315 -9.30 13.93 8.17
N ILE A 316 -9.34 14.86 7.22
CA ILE A 316 -10.57 15.21 6.50
C ILE A 316 -11.03 13.98 5.73
N PHE A 317 -10.17 13.44 4.85
CA PHE A 317 -10.53 12.36 3.94
C PHE A 317 -10.21 10.97 4.50
N LEU A 318 -11.22 10.10 4.48
CA LEU A 318 -11.16 8.74 5.00
C LEU A 318 -11.54 7.72 3.92
N LYS A 319 -11.21 6.45 4.16
CA LYS A 319 -11.77 5.36 3.37
C LYS A 319 -13.28 5.29 3.59
N THR A 320 -14.02 5.13 2.51
CA THR A 320 -15.49 5.01 2.52
C THR A 320 -15.96 3.63 2.98
N HIS A 321 -15.11 2.61 2.86
CA HIS A 321 -15.40 1.24 3.24
C HIS A 321 -14.50 0.78 4.38
N ALA A 322 -15.07 -0.11 5.20
CA ALA A 322 -14.41 -0.69 6.36
C ALA A 322 -13.10 -1.46 5.99
N PRO A 323 -12.07 -1.39 6.85
CA PRO A 323 -12.03 -0.59 8.07
C PRO A 323 -11.88 0.90 7.73
N ILE A 324 -12.68 1.73 8.41
CA ILE A 324 -12.63 3.18 8.25
C ILE A 324 -11.27 3.65 8.78
N THR A 325 -10.40 4.03 7.86
CA THR A 325 -9.03 4.45 8.15
C THR A 325 -8.71 5.69 7.34
N ARG A 326 -7.65 6.40 7.75
CA ARG A 326 -7.11 7.53 6.97
C ARG A 326 -6.75 7.10 5.55
N LEU A 327 -6.93 8.00 4.59
CA LEU A 327 -6.38 7.79 3.25
C LEU A 327 -4.85 7.91 3.27
N GLN A 328 -4.23 7.20 2.33
CA GLN A 328 -2.84 7.38 1.95
C GLN A 328 -2.79 8.03 0.56
N GLY A 329 -1.67 8.64 0.19
CA GLY A 329 -1.52 9.29 -1.12
C GLY A 329 -1.83 8.38 -2.31
N ALA A 330 -1.52 7.08 -2.21
CA ALA A 330 -1.88 6.09 -3.23
C ALA A 330 -3.40 5.99 -3.43
N ASN A 331 -4.19 6.10 -2.36
CA ASN A 331 -5.65 6.02 -2.47
C ASN A 331 -6.25 7.21 -3.24
N VAL A 332 -5.61 8.39 -3.17
CA VAL A 332 -6.02 9.55 -3.97
C VAL A 332 -5.75 9.30 -5.45
N SER A 333 -4.59 8.74 -5.79
CA SER A 333 -4.28 8.33 -7.16
C SER A 333 -5.23 7.24 -7.67
N ASP A 334 -5.61 6.29 -6.81
CA ASP A 334 -6.57 5.23 -7.18
C ASP A 334 -7.97 5.80 -7.40
N ALA A 335 -8.41 6.74 -6.55
CA ALA A 335 -9.67 7.46 -6.74
C ALA A 335 -9.68 8.24 -8.06
N PHE A 336 -8.60 8.96 -8.38
CA PHE A 336 -8.46 9.64 -9.67
C PHE A 336 -8.58 8.67 -10.85
N ARG A 337 -7.82 7.57 -10.85
CA ARG A 337 -7.88 6.56 -11.93
C ARG A 337 -9.25 5.92 -12.05
N PHE A 338 -9.90 5.66 -10.91
CA PHE A 338 -11.25 5.11 -10.89
C PHE A 338 -12.23 6.08 -11.55
N ARG A 339 -12.23 7.35 -11.15
CA ARG A 339 -13.12 8.38 -11.74
C ARG A 339 -12.83 8.61 -13.22
N LEU A 340 -11.56 8.63 -13.62
CA LEU A 340 -11.16 8.82 -15.02
C LEU A 340 -11.69 7.71 -15.94
N LYS A 341 -11.81 6.47 -15.44
CA LYS A 341 -12.40 5.35 -16.20
C LYS A 341 -13.92 5.46 -16.35
N HIS A 342 -14.58 6.32 -15.56
CA HIS A 342 -16.04 6.48 -15.53
C HIS A 342 -16.48 7.88 -15.98
N SER A 343 -15.57 8.72 -16.48
CA SER A 343 -15.85 10.12 -16.82
C SER A 343 -16.35 10.34 -18.26
N GLY A 344 -16.72 9.27 -18.98
CA GLY A 344 -17.14 9.31 -20.38
C GLY A 344 -15.98 9.11 -21.35
#